data_AF-A0A845R7M9-F1
#
_entry.id   AF-A0A845R7M9-F1
#
_cell.length_a   1.000
_cell.length_b   1.000
_cell.length_c   1.000
_cell.angle_alpha   90.00
_cell.angle_beta   90.00
_cell.angle_gamma   90.00
#
_symmetry.space_group_name_H-M   'P 1'
#
loop_
_entity.id
_entity.type
_entity.pdbx_description
1 polymer ?
#
loop_
_entity_poly.entity_id
_entity_poly.type
_entity_poly.pdbx_seq_one_letter_code
_entity_poly.pdbx_strand_id
1 'polypeptide(L)'
;MDREVTLIQVLEAREARVRRQDALLEKHGLPVVSFTLNIAGPVKDSPLIRRAFRTGQEQLSAGLRAAGLPALERLEQLTPAGCEALYAVDGPARAVKEACVSIEDGSPLGRLFDMDVLAPDGRKLDREEVGGGPRSCILCGRPGKGCASRRVHPVEELQSATRRIMEEYFSSADRERAAALVTRALLDEVCVTPKPGLVDRAGSGSHRDMDIFTFTASAAALAPYWSRCVQIGQDTAGRPPADTFQALRQAGRGAERTMFAATAGVNTHKGAVFTLGTICGAVGRLWSPAAPCRDPETILAECGAMASAAVEADFAALKEAPPRTAGQRLYLERGLTGTRGEAARGFPGISQAALPALERALGAGLSLNDAGAVTL
;
A
#
# COMPACT_ATOMS: atom_id res chain seq x y z
N MET A 1 9.67 9.33 19.95
CA MET A 1 9.32 8.88 21.31
C MET A 1 7.83 9.09 21.47
N ASP A 2 7.10 8.02 21.79
CA ASP A 2 5.67 8.09 22.05
C ASP A 2 5.45 8.91 23.33
N ARG A 3 4.55 9.89 23.29
CA ARG A 3 4.28 10.80 24.40
C ARG A 3 3.00 10.36 25.11
N GLU A 4 3.11 10.06 26.39
CA GLU A 4 1.95 9.79 27.24
C GLU A 4 1.18 11.09 27.52
N VAL A 5 -0.15 10.98 27.54
CA VAL A 5 -1.04 12.08 27.93
C VAL A 5 -1.78 11.78 29.22
N THR A 6 -2.01 12.83 30.00
CA THR A 6 -2.78 12.74 31.24
C THR A 6 -4.28 12.74 30.96
N LEU A 7 -5.08 12.29 31.92
CA LEU A 7 -6.54 12.35 31.82
C LEU A 7 -7.05 13.79 31.60
N ILE A 8 -6.43 14.77 32.26
CA ILE A 8 -6.79 16.20 32.14
C ILE A 8 -6.63 16.67 30.70
N GLN A 9 -5.50 16.36 30.06
CA GLN A 9 -5.25 16.75 28.67
C GLN A 9 -6.27 16.12 27.70
N VAL A 10 -6.72 14.90 27.96
CA VAL A 10 -7.76 14.23 27.16
C VAL A 10 -9.12 14.92 27.35
N LEU A 11 -9.46 15.34 28.57
CA LEU A 11 -10.71 16.06 28.86
C LEU A 11 -10.71 17.45 28.23
N GLU A 12 -9.63 18.21 28.36
CA GLU A 12 -9.47 19.53 27.73
C GLU A 12 -9.59 19.45 26.20
N ALA A 13 -8.97 18.44 25.58
CA ALA A 13 -9.08 18.20 24.15
C ALA A 13 -10.53 17.89 23.74
N ARG A 14 -11.27 17.13 24.56
CA ARG A 14 -12.69 16.83 24.31
C ARG A 14 -13.57 18.07 24.41
N GLU A 15 -13.35 18.93 25.39
CA GLU A 15 -14.09 20.19 25.49
C GLU A 15 -13.76 21.15 24.34
N ALA A 16 -12.49 21.23 23.95
CA ALA A 16 -12.07 22.01 22.78
C ALA A 16 -12.73 21.48 21.49
N ARG A 17 -12.89 20.16 21.36
CA ARG A 17 -13.66 19.55 20.26
C ARG A 17 -15.11 20.01 20.25
N VAL A 18 -15.81 19.93 21.39
CA VAL A 18 -17.22 20.33 21.49
C VAL A 18 -17.39 21.79 21.04
N ARG A 19 -16.55 22.71 21.53
CA ARG A 19 -16.58 24.12 21.10
C ARG A 19 -16.41 24.29 19.59
N ARG A 20 -15.56 23.49 18.94
CA ARG A 20 -15.37 23.52 17.48
C ARG A 20 -16.54 22.89 16.72
N GLN A 21 -17.16 21.86 17.27
CA GLN A 21 -18.37 21.25 16.71
C GLN A 21 -19.52 22.27 16.71
N ASP A 22 -19.75 22.94 17.85
CA ASP A 22 -20.77 23.97 18.00
C ASP A 22 -20.54 25.13 17.02
N ALA A 23 -19.28 25.61 16.92
CA ALA A 23 -18.94 26.66 15.96
C ALA A 23 -19.19 26.27 14.49
N LEU A 24 -18.96 25.01 14.11
CA LEU A 24 -19.26 24.52 12.76
C LEU A 24 -20.77 24.39 12.52
N LEU A 25 -21.52 23.89 13.52
CA LEU A 25 -22.98 23.79 13.48
C LEU A 25 -23.62 25.17 13.32
N GLU A 26 -23.21 26.15 14.14
CA GLU A 26 -23.70 27.53 14.08
C GLU A 26 -23.36 28.21 12.75
N LYS A 27 -22.13 27.99 12.25
CA LYS A 27 -21.66 28.62 11.01
C LYS A 27 -22.39 28.11 9.76
N HIS A 28 -22.65 26.81 9.66
CA HIS A 28 -23.18 26.21 8.44
C HIS A 28 -24.66 25.81 8.52
N GLY A 29 -25.20 25.55 9.71
CA GLY A 29 -26.54 24.97 9.86
C GLY A 29 -26.68 23.57 9.23
N LEU A 30 -25.56 22.86 9.08
CA LEU A 30 -25.46 21.55 8.43
C LEU A 30 -25.00 20.47 9.42
N PRO A 31 -25.24 19.18 9.12
CA PRO A 31 -24.68 18.11 9.92
C PRO A 31 -23.15 18.18 10.01
N VAL A 32 -22.63 17.89 11.20
CA VAL A 32 -21.19 17.85 11.46
C VAL A 32 -20.75 16.43 11.77
N VAL A 33 -19.83 15.91 10.95
CA VAL A 33 -19.11 14.66 11.26
C VAL A 33 -17.94 14.99 12.18
N SER A 34 -17.86 14.27 13.29
CA SER A 34 -16.74 14.30 14.22
C SER A 34 -15.99 12.97 14.16
N PHE A 35 -14.82 12.98 13.53
CA PHE A 35 -13.99 11.80 13.36
C PHE A 35 -12.79 11.81 14.31
N THR A 36 -12.70 10.76 15.12
CA THR A 36 -11.53 10.44 15.96
C THR A 36 -11.21 8.94 15.90
N LEU A 37 -10.14 8.51 16.58
CA LEU A 37 -9.81 7.10 16.73
C LEU A 37 -10.07 6.62 18.17
N ASN A 38 -10.71 5.47 18.30
CA ASN A 38 -10.93 4.80 19.58
C ASN A 38 -9.67 4.06 20.06
N ILE A 39 -8.63 4.83 20.43
CA ILE A 39 -7.34 4.30 20.91
C ILE A 39 -7.32 4.27 22.44
N ALA A 40 -7.12 3.07 23.01
CA ALA A 40 -6.98 2.86 24.44
C ALA A 40 -5.59 3.28 24.98
N GLY A 41 -5.54 3.62 26.26
CA GLY A 41 -4.29 3.92 26.97
C GLY A 41 -3.74 5.34 26.78
N PRO A 42 -2.56 5.62 27.37
CA PRO A 42 -1.99 6.97 27.47
C PRO A 42 -1.29 7.45 26.21
N VAL A 43 -0.92 6.55 25.29
CA VAL A 43 -0.32 6.91 23.99
C VAL A 43 -1.43 6.99 22.95
N LYS A 44 -1.77 8.22 22.54
CA LYS A 44 -2.85 8.50 21.57
C LYS A 44 -2.36 9.04 20.24
N ASP A 45 -1.05 9.21 20.10
CA ASP A 45 -0.43 9.76 18.92
C ASP A 45 0.87 9.00 18.63
N SER A 46 0.98 8.49 17.41
CA SER A 46 2.16 7.83 16.88
C SER A 46 2.09 7.86 15.35
N PRO A 47 3.20 7.64 14.62
CA PRO A 47 3.17 7.58 13.16
C PRO A 47 2.14 6.57 12.62
N LEU A 48 1.98 5.42 13.27
CA LEU A 48 1.00 4.39 12.89
C LEU A 48 -0.44 4.85 13.15
N ILE A 49 -0.72 5.50 14.30
CA ILE A 49 -2.04 6.05 14.62
C ILE A 49 -2.40 7.18 13.64
N ARG A 50 -1.47 8.09 13.33
CA ARG A 50 -1.67 9.14 12.33
C ARG A 50 -1.90 8.56 10.93
N ARG A 51 -1.27 7.44 10.59
CA ARG A 51 -1.53 6.72 9.34
C ARG A 51 -2.94 6.13 9.30
N ALA A 52 -3.39 5.48 10.37
CA ALA A 52 -4.77 5.00 10.53
C ALA A 52 -5.78 6.14 10.40
N PHE A 53 -5.52 7.26 11.06
CA PHE A 53 -6.36 8.45 11.00
C PHE A 53 -6.50 9.00 9.58
N ARG A 54 -5.38 9.24 8.88
CA ARG A 54 -5.40 9.70 7.48
C ARG A 54 -6.15 8.74 6.56
N THR A 55 -5.97 7.43 6.76
CA THR A 55 -6.70 6.40 6.01
C THR A 55 -8.21 6.52 6.24
N GLY A 56 -8.65 6.75 7.49
CA GLY A 56 -10.05 7.01 7.79
C GLY A 56 -10.60 8.30 7.17
N GLN A 57 -9.79 9.36 7.09
CA GLN A 57 -10.17 10.61 6.39
C GLN A 57 -10.31 10.38 4.88
N GLU A 58 -9.42 9.61 4.26
CA GLU A 58 -9.51 9.23 2.84
C GLU A 58 -10.77 8.41 2.57
N GLN A 59 -11.07 7.41 3.41
CA GLN A 59 -12.29 6.60 3.31
C GLN A 59 -13.56 7.45 3.50
N LEU A 60 -13.57 8.35 4.49
CA LEU A 60 -14.69 9.27 4.70
C LEU A 60 -14.89 10.20 3.50
N SER A 61 -13.81 10.81 3.00
CA SER A 61 -13.89 11.70 1.83
C SER A 61 -14.39 10.98 0.58
N ALA A 62 -13.94 9.73 0.36
CA ALA A 62 -14.39 8.91 -0.76
C ALA A 62 -15.86 8.46 -0.59
N GLY A 63 -16.25 8.02 0.61
CA GLY A 63 -17.61 7.60 0.92
C GLY A 63 -18.62 8.74 0.78
N LEU A 64 -18.31 9.91 1.33
CA LEU A 64 -19.13 11.12 1.18
C LEU A 64 -19.28 11.54 -0.28
N ARG A 65 -18.19 11.50 -1.06
CA ARG A 65 -18.23 11.79 -2.50
C ARG A 65 -19.11 10.80 -3.25
N ALA A 66 -18.98 9.50 -2.99
CA ALA A 66 -19.78 8.47 -3.64
C ALA A 66 -21.28 8.60 -3.32
N ALA A 67 -21.61 9.07 -2.12
CA ALA A 67 -22.98 9.35 -1.69
C ALA A 67 -23.53 10.71 -2.17
N GLY A 68 -22.72 11.54 -2.84
CA GLY A 68 -23.14 12.88 -3.26
C GLY A 68 -23.31 13.87 -2.10
N LEU A 69 -22.56 13.70 -1.01
CA LEU A 69 -22.62 14.49 0.22
C LEU A 69 -21.34 15.36 0.36
N PRO A 70 -21.24 16.53 -0.28
CA PRO A 70 -20.01 17.30 -0.27
C PRO A 70 -19.71 17.88 1.13
N ALA A 71 -18.45 17.79 1.56
CA ALA A 71 -17.99 18.47 2.76
C ALA A 71 -17.65 19.94 2.42
N LEU A 72 -18.38 20.89 3.01
CA LEU A 72 -18.20 22.33 2.75
C LEU A 72 -17.01 22.91 3.53
N GLU A 73 -16.74 22.37 4.72
CA GLU A 73 -15.59 22.76 5.52
C GLU A 73 -15.01 21.53 6.22
N ARG A 74 -13.68 21.49 6.30
CA ARG A 74 -12.93 20.46 7.02
C ARG A 74 -11.92 21.12 7.95
N LEU A 75 -11.97 20.76 9.22
CA LEU A 75 -10.97 21.14 10.22
C LEU A 75 -10.19 19.89 10.66
N GLU A 76 -8.88 20.02 10.85
CA GLU A 76 -8.01 18.96 11.35
C GLU A 76 -7.18 19.46 12.53
N GLN A 77 -7.03 18.59 13.53
CA GLN A 77 -6.28 18.84 14.74
C GLN A 77 -5.50 17.58 15.14
N LEU A 78 -4.17 17.71 15.12
CA LEU A 78 -3.25 16.65 15.53
C LEU A 78 -2.60 17.07 16.85
N THR A 79 -3.02 16.44 17.94
CA THR A 79 -2.50 16.73 19.27
C THR A 79 -1.95 15.45 19.91
N PRO A 80 -1.08 15.55 20.94
CA PRO A 80 -0.68 14.39 21.72
C PRO A 80 -1.88 13.62 22.33
N ALA A 81 -3.00 14.31 22.59
CA ALA A 81 -4.23 13.72 23.13
C ALA A 81 -5.05 12.96 22.08
N GLY A 82 -4.64 12.95 20.80
CA GLY A 82 -5.27 12.24 19.71
C GLY A 82 -5.41 13.08 18.44
N CYS A 83 -5.68 12.38 17.34
CA CYS A 83 -6.04 12.97 16.06
C CYS A 83 -7.55 13.20 15.97
N GLU A 84 -7.95 14.33 15.40
CA GLU A 84 -9.33 14.73 15.25
C GLU A 84 -9.55 15.45 13.92
N ALA A 85 -10.68 15.16 13.26
CA ALA A 85 -11.16 15.93 12.13
C ALA A 85 -12.66 16.17 12.24
N LEU A 86 -13.08 17.37 11.85
CA LEU A 86 -14.49 17.77 11.77
C LEU A 86 -14.84 18.11 10.33
N TYR A 87 -16.03 17.71 9.88
CA TYR A 87 -16.54 17.98 8.54
C TYR A 87 -17.95 18.55 8.65
N ALA A 88 -18.18 19.75 8.13
CA ALA A 88 -19.53 20.23 7.84
C ALA A 88 -19.96 19.65 6.48
N VAL A 89 -21.01 18.84 6.46
CA VAL A 89 -21.40 18.05 5.28
C VAL A 89 -22.77 18.52 4.79
N ASP A 90 -22.85 18.86 3.51
CA ASP A 90 -24.10 19.23 2.88
C ASP A 90 -24.93 17.97 2.55
N GLY A 91 -26.04 17.82 3.26
CA GLY A 91 -27.00 16.74 3.07
C GLY A 91 -27.72 16.31 4.35
N PRO A 92 -28.60 15.31 4.27
CA PRO A 92 -29.37 14.85 5.43
C PRO A 92 -28.47 14.16 6.47
N ALA A 93 -28.59 14.54 7.75
CA ALA A 93 -27.80 13.95 8.84
C ALA A 93 -27.85 12.41 8.88
N ARG A 94 -29.02 11.84 8.56
CA ARG A 94 -29.22 10.39 8.46
C ARG A 94 -28.35 9.75 7.38
N ALA A 95 -28.30 10.33 6.18
CA ALA A 95 -27.50 9.81 5.07
C ALA A 95 -25.99 9.93 5.37
N VAL A 96 -25.58 11.03 6.00
CA VAL A 96 -24.20 11.21 6.50
C VAL A 96 -23.87 10.12 7.53
N LYS A 97 -24.78 9.83 8.45
CA LYS A 97 -24.61 8.78 9.46
C LYS A 97 -24.55 7.39 8.84
N GLU A 98 -25.36 7.08 7.83
CA GLU A 98 -25.31 5.83 7.06
C GLU A 98 -23.93 5.63 6.43
N ALA A 99 -23.36 6.66 5.79
CA ALA A 99 -22.02 6.61 5.22
C ALA A 99 -20.94 6.36 6.29
N CYS A 100 -20.99 7.08 7.42
CA CYS A 100 -20.06 6.89 8.54
C CYS A 100 -20.12 5.46 9.11
N VAL A 101 -21.33 4.92 9.34
CA VAL A 101 -21.51 3.56 9.87
C VAL A 101 -20.99 2.52 8.88
N SER A 102 -21.24 2.69 7.58
CA SER A 102 -20.71 1.79 6.54
C SER A 102 -19.17 1.76 6.54
N ILE A 103 -18.51 2.88 6.82
CA ILE A 103 -17.04 2.94 6.88
C ILE A 103 -16.51 2.26 8.15
N GLU A 104 -17.14 2.51 9.30
CA GLU A 104 -16.78 1.86 10.57
C GLU A 104 -16.89 0.34 10.51
N ASP A 105 -17.92 -0.17 9.82
CA ASP A 105 -18.20 -1.61 9.74
C ASP A 105 -17.49 -2.28 8.54
N GLY A 106 -16.93 -1.50 7.62
CA GLY A 106 -16.39 -1.99 6.34
C GLY A 106 -15.03 -2.68 6.41
N SER A 107 -14.27 -2.54 7.50
CA SER A 107 -12.95 -3.17 7.63
C SER A 107 -12.51 -3.37 9.08
N PRO A 108 -11.50 -4.23 9.35
CA PRO A 108 -10.89 -4.33 10.67
C PRO A 108 -10.37 -2.99 11.21
N LEU A 109 -9.79 -2.15 10.33
CA LEU A 109 -9.33 -0.81 10.70
C LEU A 109 -10.50 0.12 11.06
N GLY A 110 -11.63 -0.02 10.34
CA GLY A 110 -12.88 0.72 10.58
C GLY A 110 -13.39 0.59 12.02
N ARG A 111 -13.13 -0.55 12.67
CA ARG A 111 -13.49 -0.77 14.08
C ARG A 111 -12.79 0.18 15.06
N LEU A 112 -11.68 0.79 14.64
CA LEU A 112 -10.96 1.80 15.41
C LEU A 112 -11.46 3.21 15.14
N PHE A 113 -12.29 3.41 14.13
CA PHE A 113 -12.84 4.71 13.79
C PHE A 113 -14.00 5.05 14.71
N ASP A 114 -14.06 6.33 15.08
CA ASP A 114 -15.16 6.92 15.82
C ASP A 114 -15.68 8.12 15.05
N MET A 115 -16.66 7.87 14.19
CA MET A 115 -17.33 8.82 13.32
C MET A 115 -18.73 9.13 13.87
N ASP A 116 -18.76 10.14 14.73
CA ASP A 116 -20.00 10.68 15.26
C ASP A 116 -20.60 11.67 14.27
N VAL A 117 -21.93 11.72 14.18
CA VAL A 117 -22.65 12.70 13.36
C VAL A 117 -23.59 13.48 14.25
N LEU A 118 -23.43 14.79 14.25
CA LEU A 118 -24.32 15.74 14.89
C LEU A 118 -25.27 16.28 13.83
N ALA A 119 -26.58 16.26 14.10
CA ALA A 119 -27.56 16.98 13.30
C ALA A 119 -27.41 18.51 13.48
N PRO A 120 -28.02 19.33 12.61
CA PRO A 120 -27.95 20.79 12.72
C PRO A 120 -28.45 21.36 14.05
N ASP A 121 -29.31 20.62 14.76
CA ASP A 121 -29.81 20.97 16.11
C ASP A 121 -28.83 20.58 17.24
N GLY A 122 -27.65 20.07 16.90
CA GLY A 122 -26.65 19.57 17.84
C GLY A 122 -26.90 18.16 18.37
N ARG A 123 -28.02 17.52 18.01
CA ARG A 123 -28.33 16.15 18.46
C ARG A 123 -27.38 15.17 17.78
N LYS A 124 -26.73 14.33 18.59
CA LYS A 124 -25.92 13.21 18.09
C LYS A 124 -26.83 12.08 17.59
N LEU A 125 -26.55 11.58 16.39
CA LEU A 125 -27.24 10.41 15.83
C LEU A 125 -26.62 9.11 16.33
N ASP A 126 -27.48 8.20 16.76
CA ASP A 126 -27.13 6.84 17.15
C ASP A 126 -26.98 5.93 15.91
N ARG A 127 -26.29 4.80 16.10
CA ARG A 127 -26.03 3.85 15.00
C ARG A 127 -27.30 3.09 14.62
N GLU A 128 -28.13 2.77 15.62
CA GLU A 128 -29.39 2.06 15.47
C GLU A 128 -30.41 2.85 14.63
N GLU A 129 -30.33 4.19 14.66
CA GLU A 129 -31.19 5.06 13.84
C GLU A 129 -31.03 4.76 12.34
N VAL A 130 -29.85 4.30 11.91
CA VAL A 130 -29.51 4.01 10.51
C VAL A 130 -29.38 2.51 10.21
N GLY A 131 -29.90 1.66 11.09
CA GLY A 131 -29.81 0.20 10.94
C GLY A 131 -28.43 -0.38 11.29
N GLY A 132 -27.54 0.42 11.85
CA GLY A 132 -26.24 -0.04 12.37
C GLY A 132 -26.39 -0.81 13.68
N GLY A 133 -25.64 -1.90 13.82
CA GLY A 133 -25.57 -2.67 15.07
C GLY A 133 -24.65 -2.04 16.12
N PRO A 134 -24.71 -2.51 17.38
CA PRO A 134 -23.79 -2.09 18.42
C PRO A 134 -22.36 -2.50 18.09
N ARG A 135 -21.37 -1.66 18.39
CA ARG A 135 -19.96 -2.00 18.17
C ARG A 135 -19.54 -3.17 19.06
N SER A 136 -18.83 -4.14 18.48
CA SER A 136 -18.28 -5.29 19.21
C SER A 136 -16.90 -4.99 19.78
N CYS A 137 -16.63 -5.48 20.99
CA CYS A 137 -15.33 -5.37 21.65
C CYS A 137 -14.20 -5.91 20.76
N ILE A 138 -13.09 -5.16 20.66
CA ILE A 138 -11.92 -5.55 19.85
C ILE A 138 -11.18 -6.79 20.37
N LEU A 139 -11.38 -7.16 21.64
CA LEU A 139 -10.77 -8.34 22.26
C LEU A 139 -11.72 -9.54 22.24
N CYS A 140 -12.88 -9.44 22.90
CA CYS A 140 -13.77 -10.59 23.09
C CYS A 140 -14.95 -10.68 22.11
N GLY A 141 -15.14 -9.69 21.21
CA GLY A 141 -16.23 -9.69 20.23
C GLY A 141 -17.64 -9.47 20.80
N ARG A 142 -17.80 -9.36 22.13
CA ARG A 142 -19.12 -9.08 22.75
C ARG A 142 -19.67 -7.72 22.28
N PRO A 143 -20.97 -7.63 21.98
CA PRO A 143 -21.59 -6.39 21.52
C PRO A 143 -21.70 -5.34 22.64
N GLY A 144 -21.64 -4.07 22.24
CA GLY A 144 -21.93 -2.92 23.08
C GLY A 144 -20.77 -2.46 23.97
N LYS A 145 -21.06 -1.50 24.86
CA LYS A 145 -20.06 -0.79 25.69
C LYS A 145 -19.69 -1.50 26.99
N GLY A 146 -20.25 -2.69 27.26
CA GLY A 146 -20.14 -3.36 28.55
C GLY A 146 -18.70 -3.65 28.99
N CYS A 147 -17.81 -4.03 28.06
CA CYS A 147 -16.41 -4.28 28.39
C CYS A 147 -15.63 -3.01 28.75
N ALA A 148 -15.91 -1.90 28.05
CA ALA A 148 -15.26 -0.61 28.31
C ALA A 148 -15.73 0.00 29.63
N SER A 149 -17.04 -0.01 29.90
CA SER A 149 -17.61 0.58 31.12
C SER A 149 -17.19 -0.16 32.38
N ARG A 150 -17.10 -1.49 32.31
CA ARG A 150 -16.71 -2.35 33.45
C ARG A 150 -15.19 -2.60 33.52
N ARG A 151 -14.41 -2.03 32.60
CA ARG A 151 -12.95 -2.24 32.48
C ARG A 151 -12.57 -3.72 32.55
N VAL A 152 -13.29 -4.55 31.79
CA VAL A 152 -13.13 -6.01 31.79
C VAL A 152 -11.76 -6.44 31.30
N HIS A 153 -11.14 -5.64 30.42
CA HIS A 153 -9.85 -5.95 29.81
C HIS A 153 -8.77 -4.97 30.30
N PRO A 154 -7.54 -5.45 30.52
CA PRO A 154 -6.37 -4.60 30.75
C PRO A 154 -6.12 -3.62 29.59
N VAL A 155 -5.51 -2.48 29.90
CA VAL A 155 -5.23 -1.43 28.91
C VAL A 155 -4.17 -1.93 27.91
N GLU A 156 -3.20 -2.70 28.38
CA GLU A 156 -2.09 -3.25 27.61
C GLU A 156 -2.59 -4.23 26.54
N GLU A 157 -3.60 -5.04 26.87
CA GLU A 157 -4.25 -5.94 25.91
C GLU A 157 -5.00 -5.16 24.83
N LEU A 158 -5.72 -4.09 25.22
CA LEU A 158 -6.42 -3.24 24.27
C LEU A 158 -5.46 -2.51 23.33
N GLN A 159 -4.33 -2.02 23.84
CA GLN A 159 -3.28 -1.39 23.04
C GLN A 159 -2.65 -2.38 22.06
N SER A 160 -2.31 -3.58 22.53
CA SER A 160 -1.77 -4.66 21.69
C SER A 160 -2.75 -5.05 20.58
N ALA A 161 -4.05 -5.19 20.91
CA ALA A 161 -5.08 -5.51 19.92
C ALA A 161 -5.26 -4.39 18.89
N THR A 162 -5.28 -3.13 19.33
CA THR A 162 -5.38 -1.95 18.46
C THR A 162 -4.20 -1.87 17.49
N ARG A 163 -2.98 -2.06 18.01
CA ARG A 163 -1.75 -2.12 17.20
C ARG A 163 -1.82 -3.23 16.17
N ARG A 164 -2.17 -4.45 16.57
CA ARG A 164 -2.29 -5.60 15.67
C ARG A 164 -3.28 -5.34 14.53
N ILE A 165 -4.45 -4.77 14.83
CA ILE A 165 -5.45 -4.41 13.80
C ILE A 165 -4.84 -3.46 12.76
N MET A 166 -4.11 -2.42 13.20
CA MET A 166 -3.47 -1.48 12.29
C MET A 166 -2.34 -2.14 11.48
N GLU A 167 -1.47 -2.91 12.13
CA GLU A 167 -0.32 -3.57 11.50
C GLU A 167 -0.77 -4.59 10.44
N GLU A 168 -1.72 -5.47 10.77
CA GLU A 168 -2.27 -6.46 9.83
C GLU A 168 -2.99 -5.79 8.66
N TYR A 169 -3.80 -4.76 8.93
CA TYR A 169 -4.49 -4.01 7.87
C TYR A 169 -3.49 -3.37 6.90
N PHE A 170 -2.50 -2.64 7.42
CA PHE A 170 -1.52 -1.96 6.55
C PHE A 170 -0.57 -2.92 5.87
N SER A 171 -0.25 -4.05 6.50
CA SER A 171 0.55 -5.10 5.87
C SER A 171 -0.16 -5.63 4.62
N SER A 172 -1.45 -5.94 4.71
CA SER A 172 -2.24 -6.39 3.55
C SER A 172 -2.42 -5.30 2.51
N ALA A 173 -2.85 -4.11 2.93
CA ALA A 173 -3.14 -3.00 2.02
C ALA A 173 -1.90 -2.56 1.22
N ASP A 174 -0.72 -2.54 1.85
CA ASP A 174 0.52 -2.18 1.16
C ASP A 174 0.99 -3.25 0.17
N ARG A 175 0.77 -4.55 0.47
CA ARG A 175 1.04 -5.64 -0.48
C ARG A 175 0.19 -5.48 -1.74
N GLU A 176 -1.11 -5.25 -1.57
CA GLU A 176 -2.04 -5.06 -2.68
C GLU A 176 -1.70 -3.81 -3.49
N ARG A 177 -1.37 -2.70 -2.80
CA ARG A 177 -0.96 -1.46 -3.46
C ARG A 177 0.30 -1.65 -4.28
N ALA A 178 1.33 -2.31 -3.75
CA ALA A 178 2.54 -2.60 -4.49
C ALA A 178 2.27 -3.50 -5.71
N ALA A 179 1.43 -4.53 -5.56
CA ALA A 179 1.03 -5.39 -6.66
C ALA A 179 0.29 -4.64 -7.78
N ALA A 180 -0.61 -3.74 -7.41
CA ALA A 180 -1.32 -2.89 -8.35
C ALA A 180 -0.37 -1.93 -9.10
N LEU A 181 0.60 -1.33 -8.40
CA LEU A 181 1.61 -0.47 -9.02
C LEU A 181 2.48 -1.22 -10.03
N VAL A 182 2.93 -2.44 -9.69
CA VAL A 182 3.73 -3.27 -10.60
C VAL A 182 2.91 -3.71 -11.81
N THR A 183 1.66 -4.14 -11.61
CA THR A 183 0.76 -4.51 -12.71
C THR A 183 0.53 -3.33 -13.65
N ARG A 184 0.28 -2.14 -13.08
CA ARG A 184 0.15 -0.91 -13.85
C ARG A 184 1.44 -0.58 -14.60
N ALA A 185 2.61 -0.71 -13.97
CA ALA A 185 3.89 -0.43 -14.64
C ALA A 185 4.12 -1.32 -15.87
N LEU A 186 3.70 -2.59 -15.84
CA LEU A 186 3.76 -3.48 -17.01
C LEU A 186 2.81 -3.05 -18.13
N LEU A 187 1.61 -2.58 -17.78
CA LEU A 187 0.64 -2.07 -18.76
C LEU A 187 1.09 -0.72 -19.35
N ASP A 188 1.63 0.16 -18.51
CA ASP A 188 2.17 1.45 -18.92
C ASP A 188 3.39 1.24 -19.85
N GLU A 189 4.27 0.27 -19.58
CA GLU A 189 5.45 -0.06 -20.39
C GLU A 189 5.09 -0.50 -21.83
N VAL A 190 4.08 -1.34 -22.01
CA VAL A 190 3.62 -1.72 -23.35
C VAL A 190 2.83 -0.60 -24.04
N CYS A 191 2.31 0.36 -23.28
CA CYS A 191 1.59 1.51 -23.82
C CYS A 191 2.50 2.64 -24.31
N VAL A 192 3.77 2.69 -23.87
CA VAL A 192 4.76 3.66 -24.36
C VAL A 192 4.95 3.47 -25.87
N THR A 193 4.73 4.53 -26.65
CA THR A 193 4.78 4.48 -28.12
C THR A 193 5.32 5.79 -28.69
N PRO A 194 6.26 5.78 -29.66
CA PRO A 194 6.84 4.59 -30.28
C PRO A 194 7.91 3.92 -29.42
N LYS A 195 8.05 2.60 -29.53
CA LYS A 195 9.12 1.81 -28.89
C LYS A 195 9.86 0.97 -29.95
N PRO A 196 10.79 1.57 -30.72
CA PRO A 196 11.37 0.96 -31.91
C PRO A 196 11.94 -0.45 -31.65
N GLY A 197 11.44 -1.43 -32.40
CA GLY A 197 11.89 -2.81 -32.33
C GLY A 197 11.26 -3.65 -31.22
N LEU A 198 10.53 -3.06 -30.27
CA LEU A 198 9.81 -3.72 -29.19
C LEU A 198 8.29 -3.70 -29.44
N VAL A 199 7.54 -4.46 -28.64
CA VAL A 199 6.08 -4.46 -28.67
C VAL A 199 5.53 -3.19 -28.02
N ASP A 200 4.66 -2.47 -28.72
CA ASP A 200 3.96 -1.29 -28.22
C ASP A 200 2.51 -1.22 -28.76
N ARG A 201 1.86 -0.05 -28.67
CA ARG A 201 0.51 0.16 -29.22
C ARG A 201 0.47 0.21 -30.74
N ALA A 202 1.59 0.51 -31.40
CA ALA A 202 1.69 0.59 -32.85
C ALA A 202 1.93 -0.78 -33.50
N GLY A 203 2.54 -1.73 -32.78
CA GLY A 203 2.61 -3.12 -33.21
C GLY A 203 3.57 -4.00 -32.42
N SER A 204 3.90 -5.17 -32.98
CA SER A 204 4.76 -6.17 -32.35
C SER A 204 6.27 -5.90 -32.47
N GLY A 205 6.68 -4.78 -33.08
CA GLY A 205 8.08 -4.49 -33.34
C GLY A 205 8.77 -5.62 -34.12
N SER A 206 9.87 -6.15 -33.58
CA SER A 206 10.60 -7.28 -34.18
C SER A 206 10.01 -8.65 -33.82
N HIS A 207 9.03 -8.69 -32.91
CA HIS A 207 8.43 -9.93 -32.46
C HIS A 207 7.39 -10.45 -33.45
N ARG A 208 7.27 -11.77 -33.52
CA ARG A 208 6.23 -12.48 -34.29
C ARG A 208 5.33 -13.34 -33.42
N ASP A 209 5.70 -13.48 -32.15
CA ASP A 209 5.13 -14.38 -31.17
C ASP A 209 4.35 -13.64 -30.06
N MET A 210 4.44 -12.32 -29.99
CA MET A 210 3.77 -11.50 -28.98
C MET A 210 3.26 -10.18 -29.54
N ASP A 211 2.19 -9.70 -28.92
CA ASP A 211 1.59 -8.39 -29.16
C ASP A 211 1.13 -7.77 -27.83
N ILE A 212 0.47 -6.61 -27.92
CA ILE A 212 -0.07 -5.90 -26.76
C ILE A 212 -1.08 -6.74 -25.94
N PHE A 213 -1.84 -7.64 -26.58
CA PHE A 213 -2.78 -8.51 -25.89
C PHE A 213 -2.06 -9.63 -25.14
N THR A 214 -0.98 -10.17 -25.69
CA THR A 214 -0.09 -11.08 -24.96
C THR A 214 0.49 -10.42 -23.71
N PHE A 215 0.95 -9.16 -23.81
CA PHE A 215 1.42 -8.37 -22.67
C PHE A 215 0.33 -8.15 -21.62
N THR A 216 -0.87 -7.77 -22.05
CA THR A 216 -2.02 -7.53 -21.18
C THR A 216 -2.44 -8.80 -20.44
N ALA A 217 -2.55 -9.93 -21.15
CA ALA A 217 -2.89 -11.23 -20.57
C ALA A 217 -1.85 -11.67 -19.53
N SER A 218 -0.57 -11.49 -19.86
CA SER A 218 0.55 -11.78 -18.97
C SER A 218 0.54 -10.92 -17.70
N ALA A 219 0.36 -9.60 -17.84
CA ALA A 219 0.31 -8.66 -16.72
C ALA A 219 -0.85 -8.99 -15.75
N ALA A 220 -2.04 -9.27 -16.30
CA ALA A 220 -3.21 -9.67 -15.50
C ALA A 220 -2.97 -11.00 -14.76
N ALA A 221 -2.42 -12.00 -15.44
CA ALA A 221 -2.15 -13.32 -14.85
C ALA A 221 -1.09 -13.27 -13.74
N LEU A 222 -0.14 -12.34 -13.83
CA LEU A 222 0.93 -12.15 -12.85
C LEU A 222 0.52 -11.28 -11.65
N ALA A 223 -0.62 -10.58 -11.67
CA ALA A 223 -1.01 -9.66 -10.61
C ALA A 223 -0.96 -10.27 -9.18
N PRO A 224 -1.44 -11.52 -8.93
CA PRO A 224 -1.33 -12.15 -7.62
C PRO A 224 0.12 -12.45 -7.18
N TYR A 225 1.02 -12.69 -8.13
CA TYR A 225 2.42 -13.01 -7.84
C TYR A 225 3.14 -11.82 -7.19
N TRP A 226 2.86 -10.59 -7.60
CA TRP A 226 3.49 -9.40 -7.02
C TRP A 226 3.15 -9.24 -5.54
N SER A 227 1.89 -9.45 -5.16
CA SER A 227 1.46 -9.45 -3.76
C SER A 227 2.18 -10.55 -2.96
N ARG A 228 2.31 -11.75 -3.56
CA ARG A 228 3.06 -12.86 -2.95
C ARG A 228 4.54 -12.52 -2.74
N CYS A 229 5.19 -11.82 -3.65
CA CYS A 229 6.58 -11.37 -3.47
C CYS A 229 6.74 -10.42 -2.28
N VAL A 230 5.84 -9.43 -2.14
CA VAL A 230 5.86 -8.50 -1.00
C VAL A 230 5.61 -9.25 0.31
N GLN A 231 4.65 -10.18 0.33
CA GLN A 231 4.40 -11.04 1.48
C GLN A 231 5.64 -11.85 1.86
N ILE A 232 6.31 -12.50 0.90
CA ILE A 232 7.55 -13.25 1.15
C ILE A 232 8.57 -12.34 1.82
N GLY A 233 8.78 -11.13 1.29
CA GLY A 233 9.71 -10.16 1.87
C GLY A 233 9.36 -9.79 3.32
N GLN A 234 8.08 -9.58 3.63
CA GLN A 234 7.64 -9.28 5.00
C GLN A 234 7.83 -10.48 5.94
N ASP A 235 7.46 -11.67 5.50
CA ASP A 235 7.56 -12.91 6.30
C ASP A 235 9.03 -13.28 6.61
N THR A 236 9.97 -12.87 5.75
CA THR A 236 11.40 -13.16 5.90
C THR A 236 12.24 -11.96 6.32
N ALA A 237 11.64 -10.79 6.60
CA ALA A 237 12.37 -9.56 6.93
C ALA A 237 13.40 -9.75 8.05
N GLY A 238 13.05 -10.54 9.08
CA GLY A 238 13.94 -10.88 10.21
C GLY A 238 15.00 -11.95 9.93
N ARG A 239 15.11 -12.46 8.70
CA ARG A 239 16.08 -13.49 8.26
C ARG A 239 17.14 -12.88 7.33
N PRO A 240 18.26 -13.58 7.07
CA PRO A 240 19.23 -13.16 6.06
C PRO A 240 18.56 -12.85 4.71
N PRO A 241 18.96 -11.77 4.00
CA PRO A 241 18.37 -11.40 2.71
C PRO A 241 18.35 -12.54 1.67
N ALA A 242 19.42 -13.36 1.65
CA ALA A 242 19.53 -14.51 0.75
C ALA A 242 18.37 -15.52 0.90
N ASP A 243 17.83 -15.73 2.10
CA ASP A 243 16.69 -16.63 2.32
C ASP A 243 15.42 -16.11 1.64
N THR A 244 15.25 -14.78 1.63
CA THR A 244 14.16 -14.12 0.91
C THR A 244 14.28 -14.40 -0.58
N PHE A 245 15.49 -14.23 -1.14
CA PHE A 245 15.73 -14.47 -2.55
C PHE A 245 15.47 -15.93 -2.95
N GLN A 246 15.84 -16.89 -2.11
CA GLN A 246 15.54 -18.30 -2.36
C GLN A 246 14.04 -18.57 -2.39
N ALA A 247 13.27 -18.00 -1.45
CA ALA A 247 11.81 -18.10 -1.45
C ALA A 247 11.18 -17.43 -2.70
N LEU A 248 11.70 -16.26 -3.11
CA LEU A 248 11.28 -15.59 -4.34
C LEU A 248 11.58 -16.41 -5.58
N ARG A 249 12.74 -17.10 -5.67
CA ARG A 249 13.06 -18.00 -6.81
C ARG A 249 12.02 -19.12 -6.93
N GLN A 250 11.59 -19.70 -5.81
CA GLN A 250 10.56 -20.74 -5.82
C GLN A 250 9.21 -20.21 -6.31
N ALA A 251 8.78 -19.05 -5.78
CA ALA A 251 7.55 -18.40 -6.21
C ALA A 251 7.60 -17.98 -7.70
N GLY A 252 8.74 -17.44 -8.15
CA GLY A 252 8.97 -17.01 -9.53
C GLY A 252 8.86 -18.15 -10.54
N ARG A 253 9.31 -19.37 -10.20
CA ARG A 253 9.08 -20.55 -11.04
C ARG A 253 7.59 -20.86 -11.24
N GLY A 254 6.77 -20.60 -10.22
CA GLY A 254 5.31 -20.69 -10.33
C GLY A 254 4.74 -19.61 -11.24
N ALA A 255 5.18 -18.37 -11.05
CA ALA A 255 4.78 -17.23 -11.86
C ALA A 255 5.14 -17.39 -13.34
N GLU A 256 6.32 -17.94 -13.65
CA GLU A 256 6.69 -18.27 -15.04
C GLU A 256 5.70 -19.25 -15.67
N ARG A 257 5.26 -20.28 -14.95
CA ARG A 257 4.25 -21.23 -15.46
C ARG A 257 2.90 -20.54 -15.69
N THR A 258 2.48 -19.69 -14.76
CA THR A 258 1.24 -18.91 -14.90
C THR A 258 1.30 -18.00 -16.12
N MET A 259 2.42 -17.30 -16.31
CA MET A 259 2.67 -16.45 -17.48
C MET A 259 2.59 -17.28 -18.76
N PHE A 260 3.37 -18.36 -18.88
CA PHE A 260 3.38 -19.21 -20.07
C PHE A 260 1.99 -19.79 -20.39
N ALA A 261 1.21 -20.17 -19.38
CA ALA A 261 -0.15 -20.65 -19.58
C ALA A 261 -1.06 -19.55 -20.16
N ALA A 262 -0.96 -18.33 -19.63
CA ALA A 262 -1.76 -17.18 -20.10
C ALA A 262 -1.35 -16.70 -21.50
N THR A 263 -0.12 -16.97 -21.93
CA THR A 263 0.45 -16.49 -23.20
C THR A 263 0.68 -17.61 -24.22
N ALA A 264 0.06 -18.77 -24.05
CA ALA A 264 0.20 -19.92 -24.95
C ALA A 264 1.67 -20.34 -25.22
N GLY A 265 2.52 -20.26 -24.19
CA GLY A 265 3.93 -20.63 -24.24
C GLY A 265 4.90 -19.50 -24.60
N VAL A 266 4.40 -18.28 -24.81
CA VAL A 266 5.22 -17.13 -25.20
C VAL A 266 5.93 -16.50 -24.00
N ASN A 267 7.21 -16.18 -24.16
CA ASN A 267 8.06 -15.62 -23.12
C ASN A 267 7.90 -14.10 -22.96
N THR A 268 6.74 -13.65 -22.47
CA THR A 268 6.40 -12.21 -22.46
C THR A 268 7.04 -11.41 -21.32
N HIS A 269 7.00 -11.94 -20.09
CA HIS A 269 7.41 -11.20 -18.88
C HIS A 269 8.35 -11.98 -17.95
N LYS A 270 9.08 -13.00 -18.44
CA LYS A 270 9.99 -13.79 -17.58
C LYS A 270 11.09 -12.94 -16.94
N GLY A 271 11.61 -11.95 -17.66
CA GLY A 271 12.55 -10.97 -17.11
C GLY A 271 11.91 -10.13 -15.99
N ALA A 272 10.68 -9.68 -16.19
CA ALA A 272 9.93 -8.93 -15.19
C ALA A 272 9.61 -9.75 -13.94
N VAL A 273 9.26 -11.04 -14.09
CA VAL A 273 9.06 -11.97 -12.96
C VAL A 273 10.28 -12.01 -12.03
N PHE A 274 11.49 -11.96 -12.60
CA PHE A 274 12.74 -11.90 -11.85
C PHE A 274 12.98 -10.50 -11.26
N THR A 275 13.01 -9.47 -12.09
CA THR A 275 13.36 -8.10 -11.68
C THR A 275 12.35 -7.51 -10.71
N LEU A 276 11.07 -7.43 -11.12
CA LEU A 276 10.00 -6.86 -10.31
C LEU A 276 9.66 -7.75 -9.12
N GLY A 277 9.79 -9.07 -9.26
CA GLY A 277 9.65 -9.99 -8.12
C GLY A 277 10.71 -9.74 -7.04
N THR A 278 11.95 -9.47 -7.43
CA THR A 278 13.04 -9.09 -6.51
C THR A 278 12.75 -7.74 -5.84
N ILE A 279 12.34 -6.73 -6.61
CA ILE A 279 11.97 -5.40 -6.08
C ILE A 279 10.80 -5.50 -5.10
N CYS A 280 9.74 -6.25 -5.42
CA CYS A 280 8.63 -6.50 -4.50
C CYS A 280 9.10 -7.18 -3.20
N GLY A 281 10.02 -8.14 -3.29
CA GLY A 281 10.63 -8.76 -2.13
C GLY A 281 11.38 -7.76 -1.25
N ALA A 282 12.16 -6.85 -1.84
CA ALA A 282 12.86 -5.80 -1.12
C ALA A 282 11.89 -4.85 -0.41
N VAL A 283 10.83 -4.40 -1.12
CA VAL A 283 9.76 -3.58 -0.54
C VAL A 283 9.11 -4.29 0.65
N GLY A 284 8.90 -5.60 0.57
CA GLY A 284 8.39 -6.40 1.67
C GLY A 284 9.33 -6.46 2.87
N ARG A 285 10.63 -6.68 2.63
CA ARG A 285 11.65 -6.74 3.71
C ARG A 285 11.82 -5.40 4.43
N LEU A 286 11.73 -4.30 3.69
CA LEU A 286 11.85 -2.93 4.18
C LEU A 286 10.53 -2.35 4.69
N TRP A 287 9.46 -3.15 4.71
CA TRP A 287 8.16 -2.68 5.14
C TRP A 287 8.13 -2.39 6.64
N SER A 288 7.52 -1.26 7.01
CA SER A 288 7.17 -0.96 8.38
C SER A 288 5.69 -0.58 8.47
N PRO A 289 5.02 -0.85 9.61
CA PRO A 289 3.62 -0.46 9.77
C PRO A 289 3.39 1.05 9.65
N ALA A 290 4.33 1.85 10.15
CA ALA A 290 4.23 3.31 10.16
C ALA A 290 4.30 3.90 8.74
N ALA A 291 5.18 3.37 7.89
CA ALA A 291 5.28 3.73 6.49
C ALA A 291 6.09 2.68 5.71
N PRO A 292 5.65 2.28 4.51
CA PRO A 292 6.49 1.49 3.60
C PRO A 292 7.68 2.34 3.13
N CYS A 293 8.84 1.70 2.92
CA CYS A 293 9.98 2.36 2.28
C CYS A 293 9.60 2.80 0.86
N ARG A 294 9.98 4.03 0.50
CA ARG A 294 9.74 4.63 -0.83
C ARG A 294 11.01 5.13 -1.49
N ASP A 295 12.14 5.01 -0.80
CA ASP A 295 13.42 5.45 -1.30
C ASP A 295 13.98 4.42 -2.30
N PRO A 296 14.13 4.77 -3.60
CA PRO A 296 14.60 3.83 -4.60
C PRO A 296 15.99 3.27 -4.28
N GLU A 297 16.90 4.09 -3.76
CA GLU A 297 18.27 3.66 -3.46
C GLU A 297 18.27 2.55 -2.39
N THR A 298 17.55 2.75 -1.29
CA THR A 298 17.40 1.73 -0.24
C THR A 298 16.76 0.45 -0.76
N ILE A 299 15.69 0.55 -1.56
CA ILE A 299 15.00 -0.63 -2.13
C ILE A 299 15.94 -1.41 -3.05
N LEU A 300 16.69 -0.71 -3.91
CA LEU A 300 17.59 -1.34 -4.87
C LEU A 300 18.84 -1.91 -4.17
N ALA A 301 19.36 -1.27 -3.13
CA ALA A 301 20.42 -1.82 -2.30
C ALA A 301 20.00 -3.15 -1.64
N GLU A 302 18.76 -3.22 -1.12
CA GLU A 302 18.22 -4.46 -0.55
C GLU A 302 18.06 -5.56 -1.63
N CYS A 303 17.75 -5.19 -2.88
CA CYS A 303 17.77 -6.15 -4.00
C CYS A 303 19.16 -6.76 -4.19
N GLY A 304 20.21 -5.94 -4.13
CA GLY A 304 21.61 -6.39 -4.16
C GLY A 304 21.92 -7.35 -3.02
N ALA A 305 21.56 -6.98 -1.79
CA ALA A 305 21.78 -7.80 -0.60
C ALA A 305 21.08 -9.16 -0.68
N MET A 306 19.86 -9.21 -1.23
CA MET A 306 19.13 -10.45 -1.45
C MET A 306 19.76 -11.34 -2.53
N ALA A 307 20.17 -10.75 -3.66
CA ALA A 307 20.52 -11.52 -4.86
C ALA A 307 22.01 -11.90 -4.96
N SER A 308 22.92 -11.12 -4.39
CA SER A 308 24.38 -11.21 -4.63
C SER A 308 24.94 -12.62 -4.45
N ALA A 309 24.79 -13.21 -3.27
CA ALA A 309 25.35 -14.53 -2.95
C ALA A 309 24.82 -15.64 -3.88
N ALA A 310 23.52 -15.60 -4.20
CA ALA A 310 22.91 -16.60 -5.09
C ALA A 310 23.36 -16.43 -6.54
N VAL A 311 23.53 -15.19 -6.99
CA VAL A 311 24.01 -14.88 -8.35
C VAL A 311 25.49 -15.26 -8.51
N GLU A 312 26.32 -14.99 -7.51
CA GLU A 312 27.73 -15.41 -7.49
C GLU A 312 27.86 -16.94 -7.56
N ALA A 313 27.08 -17.66 -6.75
CA ALA A 313 27.05 -19.11 -6.79
C ALA A 313 26.56 -19.66 -8.15
N ASP A 314 25.49 -19.07 -8.72
CA ASP A 314 24.99 -19.42 -10.06
C ASP A 314 26.09 -19.22 -11.14
N PHE A 315 26.86 -18.13 -11.08
CA PHE A 315 27.95 -17.86 -12.03
C PHE A 315 29.17 -18.78 -11.84
N ALA A 316 29.51 -19.12 -10.59
CA ALA A 316 30.56 -20.09 -10.31
C ALA A 316 30.22 -21.46 -10.90
N ALA A 317 29.00 -21.95 -10.67
CA ALA A 317 28.54 -23.23 -11.20
C ALA A 317 28.47 -23.27 -12.74
N LEU A 318 28.25 -22.13 -13.40
CA LEU A 318 28.21 -22.06 -14.86
C LEU A 318 29.56 -22.30 -15.53
N LYS A 319 30.67 -22.11 -14.82
CA LYS A 319 32.01 -22.43 -15.35
C LYS A 319 32.21 -23.94 -15.54
N GLU A 320 31.41 -24.76 -14.88
CA GLU A 320 31.53 -26.22 -14.84
C GLU A 320 30.47 -26.94 -15.68
N ALA A 321 29.57 -26.21 -16.36
CA ALA A 321 28.45 -26.77 -17.10
C ALA A 321 28.21 -26.07 -18.45
N PRO A 322 27.68 -26.78 -19.47
CA PRO A 322 27.38 -26.17 -20.77
C PRO A 322 26.24 -25.15 -20.65
N PRO A 323 26.32 -24.01 -21.38
CA PRO A 323 25.28 -22.98 -21.34
C PRO A 323 23.97 -23.49 -21.94
N ARG A 324 22.86 -23.24 -21.23
CA ARG A 324 21.49 -23.62 -21.64
C ARG A 324 20.67 -22.44 -22.16
N THR A 325 21.15 -21.21 -21.98
CA THR A 325 20.46 -19.99 -22.43
C THR A 325 21.43 -19.05 -23.13
N ALA A 326 20.89 -18.17 -23.99
CA ALA A 326 21.69 -17.14 -24.66
C ALA A 326 22.44 -16.24 -23.66
N GLY A 327 21.82 -15.92 -22.52
CA GLY A 327 22.47 -15.14 -21.47
C GLY A 327 23.65 -15.86 -20.81
N GLN A 328 23.55 -17.17 -20.58
CA GLN A 328 24.68 -17.96 -20.06
C GLN A 328 25.83 -18.03 -21.06
N ARG A 329 25.52 -18.20 -22.35
CA ARG A 329 26.52 -18.17 -23.42
C ARG A 329 27.24 -16.82 -23.48
N LEU A 330 26.51 -15.71 -23.47
CA LEU A 330 27.09 -14.37 -23.47
C LEU A 330 27.95 -14.10 -22.23
N TYR A 331 27.57 -14.62 -21.07
CA TYR A 331 28.40 -14.53 -19.87
C TYR A 331 29.72 -15.28 -20.04
N LEU A 332 29.69 -16.54 -20.51
CA LEU A 332 30.89 -17.36 -20.69
C LEU A 332 31.81 -16.80 -21.80
N GLU A 333 31.24 -16.29 -22.88
CA GLU A 333 32.01 -15.77 -24.03
C GLU A 333 32.55 -14.35 -23.80
N ARG A 334 31.81 -13.49 -23.09
CA ARG A 334 32.06 -12.04 -23.04
C ARG A 334 32.03 -11.42 -21.64
N GLY A 335 31.84 -12.21 -20.58
CA GLY A 335 31.72 -11.71 -19.20
C GLY A 335 30.45 -10.90 -18.92
N LEU A 336 29.49 -10.87 -19.86
CA LEU A 336 28.27 -10.09 -19.73
C LEU A 336 27.29 -10.77 -18.76
N THR A 337 27.13 -10.17 -17.58
CA THR A 337 26.32 -10.74 -16.48
C THR A 337 24.80 -10.56 -16.63
N GLY A 338 24.37 -9.62 -17.48
CA GLY A 338 22.96 -9.33 -17.76
C GLY A 338 22.16 -8.98 -16.50
N THR A 339 20.84 -9.23 -16.53
CA THR A 339 19.90 -8.89 -15.44
C THR A 339 20.27 -9.51 -14.09
N ARG A 340 20.97 -10.66 -14.08
CA ARG A 340 21.45 -11.29 -12.84
C ARG A 340 22.54 -10.45 -12.18
N GLY A 341 23.51 -9.99 -12.97
CA GLY A 341 24.55 -9.08 -12.47
C GLY A 341 23.99 -7.72 -12.07
N GLU A 342 23.00 -7.21 -12.80
CA GLU A 342 22.26 -6.00 -12.39
C GLU A 342 21.64 -6.21 -11.01
N ALA A 343 20.86 -7.27 -10.80
CA ALA A 343 20.23 -7.54 -9.51
C ALA A 343 21.25 -7.67 -8.37
N ALA A 344 22.35 -8.40 -8.57
CA ALA A 344 23.41 -8.57 -7.56
C ALA A 344 24.07 -7.25 -7.13
N ARG A 345 24.07 -6.24 -8.00
CA ARG A 345 24.60 -4.89 -7.72
C ARG A 345 23.53 -3.88 -7.31
N GLY A 346 22.28 -4.32 -7.14
CA GLY A 346 21.17 -3.40 -6.85
C GLY A 346 20.75 -2.55 -8.05
N PHE A 347 20.70 -3.15 -9.24
CA PHE A 347 20.21 -2.56 -10.49
C PHE A 347 20.78 -1.16 -10.82
N PRO A 348 22.10 -1.00 -11.00
CA PRO A 348 22.71 0.29 -11.34
C PRO A 348 22.16 0.89 -12.63
N GLY A 349 21.73 0.09 -13.61
CA GLY A 349 21.05 0.60 -14.80
C GLY A 349 19.74 1.34 -14.48
N ILE A 350 19.05 0.94 -13.41
CA ILE A 350 17.84 1.65 -12.94
C ILE A 350 18.24 2.94 -12.22
N SER A 351 19.09 2.85 -11.20
CA SER A 351 19.40 4.00 -10.33
C SER A 351 20.25 5.08 -11.00
N GLN A 352 21.13 4.71 -11.93
CA GLN A 352 22.10 5.65 -12.53
C GLN A 352 21.68 6.14 -13.91
N ALA A 353 20.81 5.43 -14.61
CA ALA A 353 20.41 5.77 -15.98
C ALA A 353 18.89 5.95 -16.12
N ALA A 354 18.12 4.88 -15.95
CA ALA A 354 16.70 4.89 -16.31
C ALA A 354 15.85 5.83 -15.44
N LEU A 355 15.95 5.73 -14.11
CA LEU A 355 15.17 6.58 -13.20
C LEU A 355 15.54 8.07 -13.35
N PRO A 356 16.83 8.46 -13.36
CA PRO A 356 17.20 9.86 -13.62
C PRO A 356 16.76 10.37 -14.99
N ALA A 357 16.75 9.53 -16.04
CA ALA A 357 16.26 9.93 -17.37
C ALA A 357 14.76 10.22 -17.35
N LEU A 358 13.97 9.34 -16.72
CA LEU A 358 12.54 9.49 -16.56
C LEU A 358 12.19 10.77 -15.77
N GLU A 359 12.86 10.98 -14.64
CA GLU A 359 12.64 12.16 -13.79
C GLU A 359 13.00 13.47 -14.50
N ARG A 360 14.12 13.51 -15.25
CA ARG A 360 14.47 14.68 -16.05
C ARG A 360 13.44 14.98 -17.13
N ALA A 361 12.96 13.95 -17.84
CA ALA A 361 11.94 14.12 -18.87
C ALA A 361 10.62 14.64 -18.29
N LEU A 362 10.14 14.06 -17.18
CA LEU A 362 8.94 14.53 -16.50
C LEU A 362 9.11 15.95 -15.93
N GLY A 363 10.27 16.27 -15.35
CA GLY A 363 10.60 17.60 -14.87
C GLY A 363 10.63 18.66 -15.97
N ALA A 364 10.93 18.26 -17.22
CA ALA A 364 10.84 19.10 -18.40
C ALA A 364 9.41 19.22 -18.99
N GLY A 365 8.40 18.62 -18.35
CA GLY A 365 7.00 18.72 -18.74
C GLY A 365 6.58 17.74 -19.84
N LEU A 366 7.41 16.75 -20.17
CA LEU A 366 7.04 15.71 -21.13
C LEU A 366 5.88 14.87 -20.58
N SER A 367 5.06 14.33 -21.50
CA SER A 367 4.02 13.38 -21.14
C SER A 367 4.64 12.09 -20.57
N LEU A 368 3.86 11.31 -19.81
CA LEU A 368 4.30 9.99 -19.34
C LEU A 368 4.74 9.08 -20.49
N ASN A 369 4.08 9.18 -21.65
CA ASN A 369 4.45 8.43 -22.85
C ASN A 369 5.84 8.83 -23.34
N ASP A 370 6.11 10.12 -23.52
CA ASP A 370 7.36 10.60 -24.11
C ASP A 370 8.52 10.44 -23.15
N ALA A 371 8.29 10.67 -21.85
CA ALA A 371 9.27 10.40 -20.81
C ALA A 371 9.62 8.90 -20.74
N GLY A 372 8.62 8.03 -20.89
CA GLY A 372 8.81 6.59 -21.03
C GLY A 372 9.63 6.23 -22.27
N ALA A 373 9.32 6.81 -23.43
CA ALA A 373 10.00 6.53 -24.69
C ALA A 373 11.46 6.99 -24.72
N VAL A 374 11.82 8.03 -23.95
CA VAL A 374 13.22 8.46 -23.76
C VAL A 374 13.98 7.52 -22.83
N THR A 375 13.27 6.83 -21.93
CA THR A 375 13.87 5.97 -20.91
C THR A 375 14.09 4.54 -21.38
N LEU A 376 13.17 4.01 -22.19
CA LEU A 376 13.19 2.66 -22.77
C LEU A 376 13.99 2.62 -24.08
#